data_AF-A0A9E1B8F8-F1
#
_entry.id   AF-A0A9E1B8F8-F1
#
_cell.length_a   1.000
_cell.length_b   1.000
_cell.length_c   1.000
_cell.angle_alpha   90.00
_cell.angle_beta   90.00
_cell.angle_gamma   90.00
#
_symmetry.space_group_name_H-M   'P 1'
#
loop_
_entity.id
_entity.type
_entity.pdbx_description
1 polymer ?
#
loop_
_entity_poly.entity_id
_entity_poly.type
_entity_poly.pdbx_seq_one_letter_code
_entity_poly.pdbx_strand_id
1 'polypeptide(L)'
;PDFVPENMWNKIMKKKDIANLVDYVYRNGGLEVTADFLDKLKNLGFRYATKAGISISIADIIVPDSKQKYIDEAKKKVREIQKQYGAGLLTDSERYNKIIDIWTDTNNSVASEMMKLIQSDKGGFNSIYMMADSGARGSAAQIRQLAGMRGLMAKPDGSIIETPIISNFREGLNIMEYFNSTHGARKGLADTALKTANAGYLTRKLIDVAQNVKVTMHDCGTHEGVEITDITESGELIESLEERVLGRVLADDVIDPITNEILFSEGTLLDEEKAKAITEAGIKSVSIRTPITCKAPKGVCAKCYGLNLGEGKLVKPGEAVGIISAQSIGEPGTQLTLRTFHIGGTASTEQQDRQVIAQKEGFIRYYNLSTYENNGKKIVANRRSAAVLLVEPKIKSTIDGKIEIEYAHED
;
A
#
# COMPACT_ATOMS: atom_id res chain seq x y z
N PRO A 1 5.97 -20.33 -23.74
CA PRO A 1 4.79 -20.94 -24.40
C PRO A 1 4.31 -20.01 -25.51
N ASP A 2 3.90 -20.54 -26.67
CA ASP A 2 3.65 -19.74 -27.87
C ASP A 2 2.40 -18.84 -27.76
N PHE A 3 1.51 -19.13 -26.82
CA PHE A 3 0.31 -18.32 -26.55
C PHE A 3 0.58 -17.04 -25.76
N VAL A 4 1.81 -16.81 -25.28
CA VAL A 4 2.16 -15.61 -24.49
C VAL A 4 2.38 -14.42 -25.43
N PRO A 5 1.59 -13.34 -25.30
CA PRO A 5 1.74 -12.16 -26.14
C PRO A 5 3.10 -11.48 -25.98
N GLU A 6 3.63 -10.92 -27.08
CA GLU A 6 4.94 -10.26 -27.11
C GLU A 6 5.02 -9.04 -26.18
N ASN A 7 3.93 -8.31 -26.04
CA ASN A 7 3.84 -7.13 -25.16
C ASN A 7 4.10 -7.45 -23.68
N MET A 8 3.91 -8.70 -23.23
CA MET A 8 4.08 -9.07 -21.83
C MET A 8 5.54 -9.25 -21.42
N TRP A 9 6.39 -9.65 -22.37
CA TRP A 9 7.81 -9.91 -22.11
C TRP A 9 8.75 -8.92 -22.80
N ASN A 10 8.30 -8.20 -23.83
CA ASN A 10 9.08 -7.16 -24.51
C ASN A 10 9.05 -5.82 -23.73
N LYS A 11 9.50 -5.88 -22.48
CA LYS A 11 9.65 -4.73 -21.57
C LYS A 11 10.72 -5.03 -20.52
N ILE A 12 11.12 -4.02 -19.76
CA ILE A 12 11.99 -4.21 -18.60
C ILE A 12 11.21 -5.00 -17.55
N MET A 13 11.57 -6.28 -17.37
CA MET A 13 10.88 -7.19 -16.47
C MET A 13 11.33 -6.96 -15.02
N LYS A 14 10.47 -6.33 -14.22
CA LYS A 14 10.63 -6.27 -12.75
C LYS A 14 10.02 -7.49 -12.09
N LYS A 15 10.28 -7.68 -10.79
CA LYS A 15 9.70 -8.80 -10.02
C LYS A 15 8.18 -8.91 -10.16
N LYS A 16 7.47 -7.77 -10.17
CA LYS A 16 6.01 -7.74 -10.35
C LYS A 16 5.58 -8.16 -11.76
N ASP A 17 6.29 -7.70 -12.78
CA ASP A 17 6.01 -8.09 -14.17
C ASP A 17 6.23 -9.59 -14.40
N ILE A 18 7.28 -10.16 -13.79
CA ILE A 18 7.54 -11.60 -13.84
C ILE A 18 6.40 -12.37 -13.15
N ALA A 19 5.91 -11.90 -12.00
CA ALA A 19 4.77 -12.53 -11.33
C ALA A 19 3.50 -12.50 -12.19
N ASN A 20 3.20 -11.37 -12.84
CA ASN A 20 2.06 -11.24 -13.74
C ASN A 20 2.20 -12.15 -14.97
N LEU A 21 3.41 -12.30 -15.50
CA LEU A 21 3.70 -13.22 -16.60
C LEU A 21 3.43 -14.68 -16.20
N VAL A 22 3.88 -15.07 -15.01
CA VAL A 22 3.63 -16.41 -14.46
C VAL A 22 2.13 -16.65 -14.27
N ASP A 23 1.41 -15.66 -13.72
CA ASP A 23 -0.04 -15.74 -13.53
C ASP A 23 -0.79 -15.88 -14.87
N TYR A 24 -0.39 -15.14 -15.90
CA TYR A 24 -0.95 -15.30 -17.25
C TYR A 24 -0.68 -16.69 -17.84
N VAL A 25 0.52 -17.24 -17.64
CA VAL A 25 0.86 -18.60 -18.07
C VAL A 25 0.04 -19.64 -17.32
N TYR A 26 -0.22 -19.44 -16.02
CA TYR A 26 -1.05 -20.32 -15.21
C TYR A 26 -2.50 -20.36 -15.70
N ARG A 27 -3.07 -19.20 -15.99
CA ARG A 27 -4.46 -19.06 -16.46
C ARG A 27 -4.69 -19.75 -17.81
N ASN A 28 -3.78 -19.57 -18.76
CA ASN A 28 -3.98 -20.04 -20.14
C ASN A 28 -3.34 -21.40 -20.42
N GLY A 29 -2.23 -21.74 -19.75
CA GLY A 29 -1.46 -22.96 -19.96
C GLY A 29 -1.72 -24.05 -18.92
N GLY A 30 -2.38 -23.73 -17.81
CA GLY A 30 -2.62 -24.68 -16.72
C GLY A 30 -1.36 -25.07 -15.95
N LEU A 31 -1.52 -26.03 -15.03
CA LEU A 31 -0.51 -26.37 -14.02
C LEU A 31 0.79 -26.94 -14.63
N GLU A 32 0.69 -27.88 -15.57
CA GLU A 32 1.84 -28.59 -16.13
C GLU A 32 2.77 -27.66 -16.93
N VAL A 33 2.17 -26.84 -17.82
CA VAL A 33 2.92 -25.85 -18.61
C VAL A 33 3.57 -24.80 -17.72
N THR A 34 2.89 -24.39 -16.65
CA THR A 34 3.41 -23.40 -15.71
C THR A 34 4.60 -23.94 -14.92
N ALA A 35 4.55 -25.21 -14.49
CA ALA A 35 5.65 -25.84 -13.77
C ALA A 35 6.93 -25.89 -14.64
N ASP A 36 6.82 -26.36 -15.88
CA ASP A 36 7.95 -26.39 -16.83
C ASP A 36 8.45 -24.97 -17.16
N PHE A 37 7.54 -24.01 -17.34
CA PHE A 37 7.90 -22.61 -17.55
C PHE A 37 8.70 -22.02 -16.37
N LEU A 38 8.28 -22.28 -15.14
CA LEU A 38 8.97 -21.81 -13.94
C LEU A 38 10.38 -22.38 -13.82
N ASP A 39 10.56 -23.66 -14.13
CA ASP A 39 11.89 -24.28 -14.12
C ASP A 39 12.82 -23.70 -15.20
N LYS A 40 12.29 -23.48 -16.41
CA LYS A 40 13.02 -22.82 -17.49
C LYS A 40 13.37 -21.38 -17.13
N LEU A 41 12.44 -20.62 -16.56
CA LEU A 41 12.65 -19.25 -16.12
C LEU A 41 13.72 -19.17 -15.02
N LYS A 42 13.67 -20.08 -14.04
CA LYS A 42 14.68 -20.22 -12.98
C LYS A 42 16.07 -20.46 -13.58
N ASN A 43 16.20 -21.43 -14.47
CA ASN A 43 17.48 -21.79 -15.08
C ASN A 43 18.03 -20.66 -15.96
N LEU A 44 17.16 -19.99 -16.72
CA LEU A 44 17.48 -18.80 -17.50
C LEU A 44 18.00 -17.69 -16.59
N GLY A 45 17.24 -17.35 -15.54
CA GLY A 45 17.56 -16.33 -14.55
C GLY A 45 18.93 -16.57 -13.92
N PHE A 46 19.20 -17.78 -13.42
CA PHE A 46 20.50 -18.10 -12.82
C PHE A 46 21.65 -18.02 -13.84
N ARG A 47 21.48 -18.54 -15.05
CA ARG A 47 22.51 -18.49 -16.09
C ARG A 47 22.89 -17.05 -16.44
N TYR A 48 21.90 -16.17 -16.63
CA TYR A 48 22.16 -14.78 -16.99
C TYR A 48 22.60 -13.93 -15.79
N ALA A 49 22.13 -14.23 -14.57
CA ALA A 49 22.65 -13.60 -13.36
C ALA A 49 24.15 -13.87 -13.17
N THR A 50 24.59 -15.12 -13.38
CA THR A 50 26.02 -15.47 -13.34
C THR A 50 26.81 -14.75 -14.43
N LYS A 51 26.29 -14.66 -15.66
CA LYS A 51 26.95 -13.94 -16.75
C LYS A 51 27.03 -12.43 -16.53
N ALA A 52 26.00 -11.84 -15.93
CA ALA A 52 25.95 -10.43 -15.64
C ALA A 52 27.00 -10.01 -14.60
N GLY A 53 27.41 -10.93 -13.71
CA GLY A 53 28.51 -10.69 -12.77
C GLY A 53 28.24 -9.52 -11.82
N ILE A 54 26.98 -9.26 -11.49
CA ILE A 54 26.58 -8.13 -10.64
C ILE A 54 27.19 -8.34 -9.25
N SER A 55 27.97 -7.34 -8.82
CA SER A 55 28.62 -7.30 -7.50
C SER A 55 28.28 -5.99 -6.80
N ILE A 56 28.44 -5.96 -5.48
CA ILE A 56 28.30 -4.76 -4.66
C ILE A 56 29.69 -4.33 -4.20
N SER A 57 30.05 -3.10 -4.53
CA SER A 57 31.26 -2.44 -4.05
C SER A 57 30.92 -1.21 -3.22
N ILE A 58 31.83 -0.79 -2.35
CA ILE A 58 31.76 0.50 -1.66
C ILE A 58 31.71 1.67 -2.66
N ALA A 59 32.32 1.50 -3.84
CA ALA A 59 32.30 2.48 -4.91
C ALA A 59 30.89 2.73 -5.47
N ASP A 60 30.00 1.74 -5.39
CA ASP A 60 28.63 1.85 -5.90
C ASP A 60 27.71 2.67 -4.98
N ILE A 61 28.13 2.92 -3.72
CA ILE A 61 27.34 3.64 -2.71
C ILE A 61 27.62 5.15 -2.80
N ILE A 62 27.01 5.88 -3.73
CA ILE A 62 27.35 7.30 -3.95
C ILE A 62 26.67 8.20 -2.92
N VAL A 63 27.46 8.99 -2.19
CA VAL A 63 26.97 10.01 -1.25
C VAL A 63 26.80 11.34 -2.00
N PRO A 64 25.66 12.04 -1.86
CA PRO A 64 25.47 13.35 -2.49
C PRO A 64 26.39 14.43 -1.90
N ASP A 65 27.07 15.20 -2.73
CA ASP A 65 27.92 16.32 -2.28
C ASP A 65 27.11 17.43 -1.59
N SER A 66 25.85 17.60 -2.01
CA SER A 66 24.89 18.54 -1.43
C SER A 66 24.49 18.19 0.01
N LYS A 67 24.72 16.95 0.46
CA LYS A 67 24.31 16.45 1.78
C LYS A 67 24.74 17.39 2.90
N GLN A 68 26.00 17.84 2.88
CA GLN A 68 26.54 18.73 3.90
C GLN A 68 25.82 20.07 3.95
N LYS A 69 25.45 20.61 2.79
CA LYS A 69 24.67 21.86 2.68
C LYS A 69 23.30 21.71 3.34
N TYR A 70 22.57 20.62 3.06
CA TYR A 70 21.28 20.36 3.69
C TYR A 70 21.37 20.23 5.22
N ILE A 71 22.40 19.53 5.71
CA ILE A 71 22.64 19.38 7.14
C ILE A 71 22.91 20.73 7.80
N ASP A 72 23.72 21.59 7.18
CA ASP A 72 24.07 22.89 7.75
C ASP A 72 22.88 23.87 7.73
N GLU A 73 22.05 23.81 6.69
CA GLU A 73 20.76 24.53 6.66
C GLU A 73 19.80 24.04 7.76
N ALA A 74 19.68 22.73 7.95
CA ALA A 74 18.87 22.14 9.01
C ALA A 74 19.37 22.56 10.40
N LYS A 75 20.68 22.51 10.65
CA LYS A 75 21.29 22.96 11.92
C LYS A 75 21.02 24.44 12.20
N LYS A 76 21.02 25.31 11.17
CA LYS A 76 20.65 26.73 11.33
C LYS A 76 19.19 26.89 11.76
N LYS A 77 18.27 26.18 11.11
CA LYS A 77 16.84 26.19 11.46
C LYS A 77 16.61 25.69 12.90
N VAL A 78 17.27 24.60 13.29
CA VAL A 78 17.17 24.07 14.66
C VAL A 78 17.67 25.09 15.70
N ARG A 79 18.78 25.79 15.43
CA ARG A 79 19.27 26.87 16.33
C ARG A 79 18.28 28.02 16.44
N GLU A 80 17.59 28.37 15.37
CA GLU A 80 16.55 29.40 15.39
C GLU A 80 15.36 28.98 16.26
N ILE A 81 14.89 27.73 16.12
CA ILE A 81 13.84 27.16 16.97
C ILE A 81 14.26 27.15 18.44
N GLN A 82 15.52 26.79 18.74
CA GLN A 82 16.06 26.84 20.10
C GLN A 82 16.10 28.27 20.66
N LYS A 83 16.43 29.27 19.84
CA LYS A 83 16.38 30.69 20.25
C LYS A 83 14.95 31.15 20.53
N GLN A 84 13.99 30.76 19.69
CA GLN A 84 12.57 31.07 19.89
C GLN A 84 12.04 30.46 21.20
N TYR A 85 12.44 29.21 21.49
CA TYR A 85 12.15 28.56 22.76
C TYR A 85 12.78 29.30 23.95
N GLY A 86 14.06 29.69 23.86
CA GLY A 86 14.74 30.48 24.89
C GLY A 86 14.12 31.87 25.11
N ALA A 87 13.47 32.43 24.10
CA ALA A 87 12.71 33.67 24.19
C ALA A 87 11.26 33.49 24.70
N GLY A 88 10.83 32.25 25.00
CA GLY A 88 9.49 31.94 25.48
C GLY A 88 8.39 31.97 24.41
N LEU A 89 8.75 31.96 23.12
CA LEU A 89 7.79 32.01 22.00
C LEU A 89 7.18 30.65 21.65
N LEU A 90 7.77 29.55 22.12
CA LEU A 90 7.37 28.17 21.82
C LEU A 90 7.25 27.37 23.10
N THR A 91 6.30 26.45 23.14
CA THR A 91 6.26 25.39 24.15
C THR A 91 7.29 24.29 23.84
N ASP A 92 7.65 23.48 24.84
CA ASP A 92 8.62 22.39 24.62
C ASP A 92 8.10 21.33 23.63
N SER A 93 6.80 21.02 23.68
CA SER A 93 6.16 20.10 22.72
C SER A 93 6.20 20.63 21.29
N GLU A 94 5.95 21.93 21.08
CA GLU A 94 6.04 22.56 19.76
C GLU A 94 7.49 22.60 19.26
N ARG A 95 8.46 22.89 20.15
CA ARG A 95 9.89 22.84 19.85
C ARG A 95 10.29 21.43 19.39
N TYR A 96 9.91 20.41 20.14
CA TYR A 96 10.18 19.00 19.86
C TYR A 96 9.67 18.58 18.48
N ASN A 97 8.38 18.82 18.20
CA ASN A 97 7.76 18.45 16.92
C ASN A 97 8.41 19.19 15.75
N LYS A 98 8.66 20.50 15.88
CA LYS A 98 9.33 21.28 14.82
C LYS A 98 10.75 20.78 14.52
N ILE A 99 11.51 20.36 15.52
CA ILE A 99 12.86 19.80 15.31
C ILE A 99 12.77 18.48 14.54
N ILE A 100 11.83 17.60 14.91
CA ILE A 100 11.60 16.34 14.21
C ILE A 100 11.20 16.57 12.76
N ASP A 101 10.30 17.52 12.51
CA ASP A 101 9.85 17.86 11.15
C ASP A 101 11.01 18.34 10.29
N ILE A 102 11.86 19.25 10.81
CA ILE A 102 13.03 19.76 10.10
C ILE A 102 13.96 18.61 9.69
N TRP A 103 14.25 17.69 10.61
CA TRP A 103 15.14 16.56 10.32
C TRP A 103 14.51 15.52 9.38
N THR A 104 13.20 15.31 9.48
CA THR A 104 12.46 14.43 8.57
C THR A 104 12.47 14.98 7.14
N ASP A 105 12.17 16.28 6.98
CA ASP A 105 12.19 16.97 5.69
C ASP A 105 13.61 16.97 5.07
N THR A 106 14.64 17.18 5.92
CA THR A 106 16.05 17.12 5.50
C THR A 106 16.44 15.72 5.03
N ASN A 107 16.05 14.68 5.77
CA ASN A 107 16.35 13.29 5.42
C ASN A 107 15.69 12.91 4.08
N ASN A 108 14.44 13.32 3.85
CA ASN A 108 13.74 13.06 2.60
C ASN A 108 14.38 13.82 1.41
N SER A 109 14.85 15.04 1.63
CA SER A 109 15.55 15.83 0.61
C SER A 109 16.86 15.17 0.18
N VAL A 110 17.70 14.79 1.15
CA VAL A 110 18.96 14.08 0.90
C VAL A 110 18.71 12.74 0.20
N ALA A 111 17.69 12.00 0.63
CA ALA A 111 17.33 10.73 0.02
C ALA A 111 16.88 10.87 -1.44
N SER A 112 16.10 11.90 -1.76
CA SER A 112 15.60 12.13 -3.11
C SER A 112 16.73 12.47 -4.08
N GLU A 113 17.70 13.27 -3.65
CA GLU A 113 18.86 13.59 -4.47
C GLU A 113 19.80 12.40 -4.64
N MET A 114 20.05 11.66 -3.56
CA MET A 114 20.81 10.41 -3.61
C MET A 114 20.21 9.41 -4.62
N MET A 115 18.89 9.24 -4.64
CA MET A 115 18.24 8.36 -5.61
C MET A 115 18.44 8.82 -7.05
N LYS A 116 18.39 10.13 -7.33
CA LYS A 116 18.65 10.68 -8.67
C LYS A 116 20.10 10.46 -9.13
N LEU A 117 21.06 10.62 -8.22
CA LEU A 117 22.47 10.36 -8.50
C LEU A 117 22.74 8.88 -8.80
N ILE A 118 22.22 7.99 -7.95
CA ILE A 118 22.38 6.54 -8.11
C ILE A 118 21.68 6.04 -9.39
N GLN A 119 20.56 6.65 -9.79
CA GLN A 119 19.84 6.33 -11.02
C GLN A 119 20.61 6.73 -12.29
N SER A 120 21.37 7.83 -12.25
CA SER A 120 22.17 8.29 -13.41
C SER A 120 23.56 7.66 -13.47
N ASP A 121 24.03 7.07 -12.36
CA ASP A 121 25.33 6.42 -12.28
C ASP A 121 25.46 5.23 -13.24
N LYS A 122 26.64 5.12 -13.88
CA LYS A 122 26.96 4.12 -14.91
C LYS A 122 25.89 4.00 -16.01
N GLY A 123 25.22 5.10 -16.36
CA GLY A 123 24.14 5.11 -17.35
C GLY A 123 22.92 4.29 -16.91
N GLY A 124 22.67 4.21 -15.61
CA GLY A 124 21.57 3.44 -15.02
C GLY A 124 21.94 2.01 -14.59
N PHE A 125 23.19 1.59 -14.79
CA PHE A 125 23.68 0.25 -14.43
C PHE A 125 24.45 0.19 -13.10
N ASN A 126 24.13 1.08 -12.16
CA ASN A 126 24.60 0.93 -10.80
C ASN A 126 24.01 -0.34 -10.16
N SER A 127 24.84 -1.21 -9.61
CA SER A 127 24.41 -2.50 -9.05
C SER A 127 23.36 -2.37 -7.95
N ILE A 128 23.51 -1.38 -7.06
CA ILE A 128 22.60 -1.17 -5.94
C ILE A 128 21.25 -0.65 -6.46
N TYR A 129 21.29 0.26 -7.44
CA TYR A 129 20.08 0.73 -8.13
C TYR A 129 19.34 -0.43 -8.79
N MET A 130 20.04 -1.24 -9.59
CA MET A 130 19.46 -2.38 -10.31
C MET A 130 18.79 -3.38 -9.35
N MET A 131 19.40 -3.66 -8.19
CA MET A 131 18.83 -4.58 -7.20
C MET A 131 17.53 -4.06 -6.58
N ALA A 132 17.44 -2.75 -6.32
CA ALA A 132 16.24 -2.13 -5.76
C ALA A 132 15.15 -1.88 -6.82
N ASP A 133 15.50 -1.37 -8.00
CA ASP A 133 14.52 -1.08 -9.06
C ASP A 133 13.90 -2.36 -9.64
N SER A 134 14.68 -3.43 -9.76
CA SER A 134 14.16 -4.75 -10.15
C SER A 134 13.23 -5.37 -9.10
N GLY A 135 13.29 -4.90 -7.85
CA GLY A 135 12.60 -5.49 -6.70
C GLY A 135 13.18 -6.84 -6.26
N ALA A 136 14.39 -7.19 -6.71
CA ALA A 136 15.06 -8.44 -6.34
C ALA A 136 15.44 -8.44 -4.86
N ARG A 137 16.13 -7.38 -4.40
CA ARG A 137 16.49 -7.17 -2.99
C ARG A 137 16.91 -5.73 -2.78
N GLY A 138 16.49 -5.13 -1.68
CA GLY A 138 16.77 -3.72 -1.42
C GLY A 138 15.50 -2.87 -1.50
N SER A 139 15.35 -1.94 -0.58
CA SER A 139 14.35 -0.88 -0.67
C SER A 139 15.02 0.49 -0.73
N ALA A 140 14.33 1.51 -1.23
CA ALA A 140 14.83 2.89 -1.21
C ALA A 140 15.21 3.34 0.21
N ALA A 141 14.51 2.86 1.24
CA ALA A 141 14.84 3.11 2.64
C ALA A 141 16.18 2.47 3.06
N GLN A 142 16.52 1.28 2.56
CA GLN A 142 17.80 0.64 2.84
C GLN A 142 18.95 1.35 2.12
N ILE A 143 18.76 1.75 0.86
CA ILE A 143 19.75 2.53 0.10
C ILE A 143 20.01 3.87 0.78
N ARG A 144 18.95 4.54 1.28
CA ARG A 144 19.04 5.78 2.04
C ARG A 144 19.98 5.67 3.25
N GLN A 145 19.95 4.55 3.97
CA GLN A 145 20.84 4.35 5.12
C GLN A 145 22.30 4.09 4.71
N LEU A 146 22.54 3.57 3.51
CA LEU A 146 23.89 3.30 3.00
C LEU A 146 24.60 4.58 2.55
N ALA A 147 23.91 5.44 1.77
CA ALA A 147 24.51 6.58 1.08
C ALA A 147 23.98 7.96 1.54
N GLY A 148 22.77 8.04 2.07
CA GLY A 148 22.15 9.30 2.48
C GLY A 148 22.53 9.68 3.91
N MET A 149 21.52 9.77 4.77
CA MET A 149 21.66 9.84 6.22
C MET A 149 20.74 8.80 6.86
N ARG A 150 21.13 8.25 8.01
CA ARG A 150 20.29 7.25 8.68
C ARG A 150 19.03 7.86 9.31
N GLY A 151 19.11 9.14 9.72
CA GLY A 151 17.95 9.91 10.17
C GLY A 151 17.62 9.74 11.66
N LEU A 152 16.35 9.92 12.00
CA LEU A 152 15.83 9.90 13.37
C LEU A 152 15.57 8.47 13.84
N MET A 153 15.99 8.14 15.07
CA MET A 153 15.78 6.83 15.69
C MET A 153 14.69 6.91 16.76
N ALA A 154 13.96 5.81 16.97
CA ALA A 154 13.02 5.68 18.07
C ALA A 154 13.70 5.17 19.34
N LYS A 155 13.31 5.71 20.49
CA LYS A 155 13.64 5.21 21.82
C LYS A 155 12.81 3.96 22.15
N PRO A 156 13.17 3.21 23.21
CA PRO A 156 12.39 2.05 23.63
C PRO A 156 10.95 2.38 24.07
N ASP A 157 10.70 3.61 24.51
CA ASP A 157 9.35 4.11 24.85
C ASP A 157 8.48 4.44 23.61
N GLY A 158 9.08 4.48 22.41
CA GLY A 158 8.40 4.86 21.16
C GLY A 158 8.54 6.34 20.78
N SER A 159 9.07 7.19 21.66
CA SER A 159 9.40 8.58 21.34
C SER A 159 10.60 8.66 20.39
N ILE A 160 10.66 9.70 19.57
CA ILE A 160 11.77 9.91 18.64
C ILE A 160 12.90 10.67 19.34
N ILE A 161 14.14 10.26 19.11
CA ILE A 161 15.33 10.97 19.59
C ILE A 161 15.52 12.24 18.74
N GLU A 162 15.53 13.41 19.37
CA GLU A 162 15.67 14.72 18.69
C GLU A 162 16.99 14.86 17.90
N THR A 163 18.04 14.16 18.35
CA THR A 163 19.36 14.16 17.72
C THR A 163 19.41 13.07 16.64
N PRO A 164 19.40 13.42 15.35
CA PRO A 164 19.47 12.43 14.28
C PRO A 164 20.87 11.85 14.14
N ILE A 165 20.95 10.71 13.45
CA ILE A 165 22.18 10.14 12.94
C ILE A 165 22.43 10.75 11.55
N ILE A 166 23.44 11.60 11.47
CA ILE A 166 23.80 12.36 10.26
C ILE A 166 24.64 11.50 9.33
N SER A 167 25.49 10.67 9.92
CA SER A 167 26.38 9.76 9.19
C SER A 167 25.58 8.63 8.50
N ASN A 168 26.18 8.05 7.47
CA ASN A 168 25.67 6.84 6.80
C ASN A 168 26.62 5.65 7.00
N PHE A 169 26.23 4.47 6.53
CA PHE A 169 27.06 3.28 6.68
C PHE A 169 28.36 3.32 5.86
N ARG A 170 28.42 4.09 4.76
CA ARG A 170 29.65 4.28 3.99
C ARG A 170 30.67 5.16 4.73
N GLU A 171 30.20 6.21 5.40
CA GLU A 171 31.02 7.14 6.20
C GLU A 171 31.42 6.53 7.56
N GLY A 172 30.60 5.62 8.09
CA GLY A 172 30.74 5.07 9.43
C GLY A 172 29.99 5.89 10.48
N LEU A 173 29.62 5.24 11.59
CA LEU A 173 28.89 5.87 12.69
C LEU A 173 29.85 6.20 13.84
N ASN A 174 29.68 7.38 14.44
CA ASN A 174 30.40 7.69 15.68
C ASN A 174 29.82 6.89 16.87
N ILE A 175 30.53 6.86 18.01
CA ILE A 175 30.15 6.05 19.19
C ILE A 175 28.73 6.40 19.66
N MET A 176 28.37 7.69 19.71
CA MET A 176 27.06 8.14 20.16
C MET A 176 25.94 7.81 19.16
N GLU A 177 26.18 7.98 17.87
CA GLU A 177 25.25 7.61 16.80
C GLU A 177 25.01 6.10 16.78
N TYR A 178 26.08 5.31 16.91
CA TYR A 178 25.98 3.86 17.01
C TYR A 178 25.18 3.46 18.26
N PHE A 179 25.51 4.01 19.43
CA PHE A 179 24.80 3.73 20.68
C PHE A 179 23.31 4.09 20.59
N ASN A 180 22.97 5.24 20.02
CA ASN A 180 21.57 5.65 19.80
C ASN A 180 20.84 4.68 18.87
N SER A 181 21.50 4.17 17.83
CA SER A 181 20.93 3.19 16.91
C SER A 181 20.63 1.83 17.57
N THR A 182 21.37 1.46 18.63
CA THR A 182 21.18 0.16 19.30
C THR A 182 19.84 0.03 20.01
N HIS A 183 19.26 1.14 20.48
CA HIS A 183 17.99 1.13 21.20
C HIS A 183 16.84 0.66 20.31
N GLY A 184 16.70 1.26 19.13
CA GLY A 184 15.70 0.88 18.13
C GLY A 184 15.94 -0.54 17.61
N ALA A 185 17.19 -0.91 17.34
CA ALA A 185 17.53 -2.25 16.88
C ALA A 185 17.19 -3.35 17.91
N ARG A 186 17.55 -3.14 19.19
CA ARG A 186 17.26 -4.09 20.26
C ARG A 186 15.76 -4.24 20.50
N LYS A 187 15.02 -3.12 20.51
CA LYS A 187 13.56 -3.15 20.60
C LYS A 187 12.93 -3.90 19.44
N GLY A 188 13.34 -3.61 18.20
CA GLY A 188 12.84 -4.31 17.01
C GLY A 188 13.07 -5.82 17.07
N LEU A 189 14.27 -6.26 17.48
CA LEU A 189 14.59 -7.68 17.66
C LEU A 189 13.77 -8.33 18.79
N ALA A 190 13.62 -7.65 19.93
CA ALA A 190 12.84 -8.16 21.05
C ALA A 190 11.34 -8.24 20.72
N ASP A 191 10.78 -7.21 20.10
CA ASP A 191 9.38 -7.16 19.67
C ASP A 191 9.08 -8.25 18.64
N THR A 192 10.02 -8.50 17.72
CA THR A 192 9.91 -9.60 16.76
C THR A 192 9.79 -10.93 17.50
N ALA A 193 10.71 -11.22 18.42
CA ALA A 193 10.71 -12.48 19.16
C ALA A 193 9.42 -12.67 20.00
N LEU A 194 8.99 -11.63 20.72
CA LEU A 194 7.80 -11.68 21.57
C LEU A 194 6.51 -11.80 20.75
N LYS A 195 6.35 -10.99 19.70
CA LYS A 195 5.10 -10.97 18.94
C LYS A 195 4.95 -12.17 18.00
N THR A 196 6.03 -12.84 17.63
CA THR A 196 5.96 -14.13 16.91
C THR A 196 5.14 -15.16 17.70
N ALA A 197 5.35 -15.23 19.02
CA ALA A 197 4.57 -16.12 19.88
C ALA A 197 3.07 -15.75 19.88
N ASN A 198 2.75 -14.45 19.91
CA ASN A 198 1.36 -13.97 19.87
C ASN A 198 0.66 -14.30 18.54
N ALA A 199 1.35 -14.12 17.41
CA ALA A 199 0.80 -14.44 16.09
C ALA A 199 0.58 -15.96 15.91
N GLY A 200 1.52 -16.79 16.39
CA GLY A 200 1.34 -18.24 16.44
C GLY A 200 0.18 -18.67 17.34
N TYR A 201 0.04 -18.05 18.51
CA TYR A 201 -1.08 -18.30 19.42
C TYR A 201 -2.43 -17.88 18.82
N LEU A 202 -2.48 -16.74 18.12
CA LEU A 202 -3.67 -16.30 17.39
C LEU A 202 -4.06 -17.32 16.31
N THR A 203 -3.08 -17.77 15.50
CA THR A 203 -3.30 -18.77 14.46
C THR A 203 -3.88 -20.06 15.05
N ARG A 204 -3.32 -20.53 16.18
CA ARG A 204 -3.86 -21.70 16.90
C ARG A 204 -5.30 -21.48 17.34
N LYS A 205 -5.62 -20.32 17.93
CA LYS A 205 -7.01 -19.99 18.33
C LYS A 205 -7.98 -19.93 17.14
N LEU A 206 -7.55 -19.35 16.03
CA LEU A 206 -8.36 -19.31 14.81
C LEU A 206 -8.65 -20.72 14.30
N ILE A 207 -7.65 -21.61 14.30
CA ILE A 207 -7.82 -23.02 13.94
C ILE A 207 -8.77 -23.73 14.93
N ASP A 208 -8.59 -23.55 16.24
CA ASP A 208 -9.43 -24.20 17.27
C ASP A 208 -10.93 -23.87 17.08
N VAL A 209 -11.25 -22.63 16.68
CA VAL A 209 -12.63 -22.18 16.40
C VAL A 209 -13.12 -22.63 15.02
N ALA A 210 -12.26 -22.56 14.00
CA ALA A 210 -12.64 -22.78 12.61
C ALA A 210 -12.55 -24.25 12.14
N GLN A 211 -11.93 -25.15 12.92
CA GLN A 211 -11.69 -26.55 12.51
C GLN A 211 -12.95 -27.32 12.09
N ASN A 212 -14.12 -26.98 12.63
CA ASN A 212 -15.39 -27.63 12.31
C ASN A 212 -16.07 -27.08 11.04
N VAL A 213 -15.53 -26.00 10.47
CA VAL A 213 -16.08 -25.35 9.28
C VAL A 213 -15.50 -26.03 8.03
N LYS A 214 -16.31 -26.89 7.41
CA LYS A 214 -16.02 -27.56 6.14
C LYS A 214 -17.14 -27.37 5.14
N VAL A 215 -16.83 -27.56 3.87
CA VAL A 215 -17.86 -27.58 2.83
C VAL A 215 -18.61 -28.90 2.90
N THR A 216 -19.92 -28.87 3.12
CA THR A 216 -20.73 -30.08 3.31
C THR A 216 -21.66 -30.39 2.14
N MET A 217 -22.03 -29.38 1.36
CA MET A 217 -22.97 -29.51 0.24
C MET A 217 -22.67 -28.47 -0.84
N HIS A 218 -23.26 -28.66 -2.02
CA HIS A 218 -23.05 -27.75 -3.15
C HIS A 218 -23.81 -26.43 -2.98
N ASP A 219 -25.08 -26.48 -2.60
CA ASP A 219 -25.95 -25.30 -2.46
C ASP A 219 -26.89 -25.47 -1.27
N CYS A 220 -27.03 -24.43 -0.45
CA CYS A 220 -27.98 -24.40 0.66
C CYS A 220 -29.33 -23.75 0.29
N GLY A 221 -29.47 -23.23 -0.95
CA GLY A 221 -30.71 -22.59 -1.43
C GLY A 221 -31.06 -21.26 -0.75
N THR A 222 -30.11 -20.60 -0.08
CA THR A 222 -30.33 -19.27 0.49
C THR A 222 -30.26 -18.20 -0.61
N HIS A 223 -31.24 -17.30 -0.63
CA HIS A 223 -31.22 -16.06 -1.43
C HIS A 223 -30.67 -14.87 -0.61
N GLU A 224 -30.30 -15.10 0.67
CA GLU A 224 -29.74 -14.04 1.51
C GLU A 224 -28.27 -13.77 1.15
N GLY A 225 -27.99 -12.54 0.77
CA GLY A 225 -26.67 -12.04 0.45
C GLY A 225 -26.24 -10.85 1.31
N VAL A 226 -25.01 -10.39 1.07
CA VAL A 226 -24.49 -9.13 1.57
C VAL A 226 -24.16 -8.26 0.35
N GLU A 227 -24.62 -7.02 0.38
CA GLU A 227 -24.30 -6.01 -0.63
C GLU A 227 -22.84 -5.56 -0.45
N ILE A 228 -22.05 -5.64 -1.53
CA ILE A 228 -20.65 -5.21 -1.57
C ILE A 228 -20.51 -4.01 -2.49
N THR A 229 -19.71 -3.03 -2.05
CA THR A 229 -19.33 -1.82 -2.78
C THR A 229 -17.81 -1.66 -2.82
N ASP A 230 -17.33 -0.70 -3.60
CA ASP A 230 -15.96 -0.20 -3.47
C ASP A 230 -15.65 0.26 -2.03
N ILE A 231 -14.40 0.12 -1.60
CA ILE A 231 -13.90 0.70 -0.35
C ILE A 231 -13.09 1.94 -0.68
N THR A 232 -13.60 3.10 -0.28
CA THR A 232 -12.90 4.39 -0.40
C THR A 232 -12.61 4.94 0.99
N GLU A 233 -11.36 5.28 1.26
CA GLU A 233 -10.94 5.97 2.49
C GLU A 233 -10.24 7.27 2.10
N SER A 234 -10.62 8.39 2.71
CA SER A 234 -9.99 9.70 2.49
C SER A 234 -9.94 10.17 1.02
N GLY A 235 -10.83 9.66 0.16
CA GLY A 235 -10.90 9.99 -1.27
C GLY A 235 -10.03 9.11 -2.17
N GLU A 236 -9.23 8.20 -1.60
CA GLU A 236 -8.51 7.18 -2.37
C GLU A 236 -9.30 5.87 -2.40
N LEU A 237 -9.35 5.26 -3.58
CA LEU A 237 -9.92 3.92 -3.76
C LEU A 237 -8.91 2.90 -3.20
N ILE A 238 -9.24 2.25 -2.08
CA ILE A 238 -8.38 1.22 -1.47
C ILE A 238 -8.57 -0.10 -2.21
N GLU A 239 -9.82 -0.52 -2.37
CA GLU A 239 -10.18 -1.82 -2.95
C GLU A 239 -11.36 -1.62 -3.90
N SER A 240 -11.19 -2.11 -5.11
CA SER A 240 -12.20 -2.02 -6.17
C SER A 240 -13.26 -3.11 -6.06
N LEU A 241 -14.44 -2.87 -6.62
CA LEU A 241 -15.53 -3.83 -6.69
C LEU A 241 -15.10 -5.08 -7.46
N GLU A 242 -14.28 -4.93 -8.52
CA GLU A 242 -13.73 -6.04 -9.30
C GLU A 242 -13.00 -7.05 -8.41
N GLU A 243 -12.07 -6.55 -7.57
CA GLU A 243 -11.26 -7.39 -6.68
C GLU A 243 -12.10 -8.04 -5.58
N ARG A 244 -13.09 -7.32 -5.03
CA ARG A 244 -13.93 -7.83 -3.93
C ARG A 244 -14.93 -8.89 -4.37
N VAL A 245 -15.40 -8.78 -5.60
CA VAL A 245 -16.46 -9.62 -6.16
C VAL A 245 -15.89 -10.88 -6.84
N LEU A 246 -14.61 -10.85 -7.22
CA LEU A 246 -13.91 -11.98 -7.83
C LEU A 246 -14.03 -13.27 -7.00
N GLY A 247 -14.45 -14.36 -7.66
CA GLY A 247 -14.57 -15.68 -7.07
C GLY A 247 -15.77 -15.84 -6.12
N ARG A 248 -16.69 -14.87 -6.07
CA ARG A 248 -17.92 -14.94 -5.29
C ARG A 248 -19.11 -15.34 -6.15
N VAL A 249 -20.20 -15.74 -5.51
CA VAL A 249 -21.45 -16.14 -6.19
C VAL A 249 -22.51 -15.09 -5.92
N LEU A 250 -23.24 -14.69 -6.97
CA LEU A 250 -24.34 -13.73 -6.87
C LEU A 250 -25.49 -14.27 -6.03
N ALA A 251 -26.05 -13.41 -5.17
CA ALA A 251 -27.27 -13.67 -4.42
C ALA A 251 -28.51 -13.14 -5.15
N ASP A 252 -28.38 -12.06 -5.91
CA ASP A 252 -29.45 -11.46 -6.72
C ASP A 252 -28.99 -11.30 -8.17
N ASP A 253 -29.95 -11.13 -9.09
CA ASP A 253 -29.67 -10.80 -10.48
C ASP A 253 -28.98 -9.44 -10.59
N VAL A 254 -27.93 -9.37 -11.41
CA VAL A 254 -27.22 -8.13 -11.71
C VAL A 254 -27.81 -7.53 -12.97
N ILE A 255 -28.42 -6.35 -12.83
CA ILE A 255 -29.10 -5.63 -13.91
C ILE A 255 -28.21 -4.49 -14.39
N ASP A 256 -28.06 -4.35 -15.71
CA ASP A 256 -27.41 -3.20 -16.32
C ASP A 256 -28.25 -1.92 -16.07
N PRO A 257 -27.70 -0.87 -15.46
CA PRO A 257 -28.43 0.37 -15.26
C PRO A 257 -28.81 1.10 -16.57
N ILE A 258 -28.14 0.80 -17.70
CA ILE A 258 -28.36 1.47 -18.98
C ILE A 258 -29.40 0.73 -19.82
N THR A 259 -29.19 -0.57 -20.06
CA THR A 259 -30.05 -1.39 -20.92
C THR A 259 -31.25 -1.97 -20.17
N ASN A 260 -31.19 -2.00 -18.84
CA ASN A 260 -32.17 -2.65 -17.97
C ASN A 260 -32.33 -4.17 -18.24
N GLU A 261 -31.32 -4.77 -18.88
CA GLU A 261 -31.22 -6.22 -19.10
C GLU A 261 -30.45 -6.88 -17.95
N ILE A 262 -30.72 -8.17 -17.71
CA ILE A 262 -30.01 -8.97 -16.72
C ILE A 262 -28.64 -9.32 -17.30
N LEU A 263 -27.57 -8.75 -16.75
CA LEU A 263 -26.19 -9.05 -17.15
C LEU A 263 -25.79 -10.46 -16.70
N PHE A 264 -26.09 -10.78 -15.44
CA PHE A 264 -25.79 -12.07 -14.83
C PHE A 264 -26.92 -12.49 -13.90
N SER A 265 -27.36 -13.75 -14.03
CA SER A 265 -28.41 -14.30 -13.18
C SER A 265 -27.88 -14.68 -11.79
N GLU A 266 -28.79 -14.79 -10.82
CA GLU A 266 -28.55 -15.31 -9.49
C GLU A 266 -27.80 -16.65 -9.53
N GLY A 267 -26.88 -16.85 -8.58
CA GLY A 267 -26.17 -18.11 -8.42
C GLY A 267 -25.01 -18.32 -9.39
N THR A 268 -24.73 -17.32 -10.24
CA THR A 268 -23.57 -17.30 -11.14
C THR A 268 -22.30 -17.06 -10.33
N LEU A 269 -21.27 -17.89 -10.57
CA LEU A 269 -19.91 -17.65 -10.08
C LEU A 269 -19.25 -16.54 -10.91
N LEU A 270 -18.65 -15.59 -10.21
CA LEU A 270 -18.02 -14.41 -10.78
C LEU A 270 -16.55 -14.69 -11.06
N ASP A 271 -16.26 -14.93 -12.33
CA ASP A 271 -14.92 -15.03 -12.87
C ASP A 271 -14.40 -13.62 -13.21
N GLU A 272 -13.10 -13.47 -13.50
CA GLU A 272 -12.50 -12.15 -13.77
C GLU A 272 -13.14 -11.42 -14.95
N GLU A 273 -13.49 -12.14 -16.02
CA GLU A 273 -14.18 -11.54 -17.18
C GLU A 273 -15.55 -10.97 -16.78
N LYS A 274 -16.26 -11.67 -15.89
CA LYS A 274 -17.56 -11.24 -15.38
C LYS A 274 -17.41 -10.08 -14.40
N ALA A 275 -16.39 -10.11 -13.54
CA ALA A 275 -16.08 -9.02 -12.62
C ALA A 275 -15.75 -7.72 -13.38
N LYS A 276 -14.96 -7.81 -14.47
CA LYS A 276 -14.69 -6.68 -15.37
C LYS A 276 -15.95 -6.16 -16.05
N ALA A 277 -16.79 -7.06 -16.57
CA ALA A 277 -18.06 -6.66 -17.18
C ALA A 277 -18.98 -5.90 -16.21
N ILE A 278 -19.00 -6.27 -14.92
CA ILE A 278 -19.75 -5.55 -13.87
C ILE A 278 -19.22 -4.13 -13.69
N THR A 279 -17.89 -3.97 -13.65
CA THR A 279 -17.26 -2.65 -13.50
C THR A 279 -17.44 -1.79 -14.75
N GLU A 280 -17.32 -2.37 -15.95
CA GLU A 280 -17.54 -1.68 -17.22
C GLU A 280 -18.99 -1.22 -17.41
N ALA A 281 -19.95 -1.98 -16.90
CA ALA A 281 -21.37 -1.59 -16.87
C ALA A 281 -21.67 -0.45 -15.86
N GLY A 282 -20.69 -0.01 -15.07
CA GLY A 282 -20.86 1.09 -14.12
C GLY A 282 -21.73 0.75 -12.90
N ILE A 283 -21.84 -0.54 -12.56
CA ILE A 283 -22.58 -1.02 -11.40
C ILE A 283 -21.81 -0.67 -10.12
N LYS A 284 -22.49 -0.07 -9.14
CA LYS A 284 -21.87 0.42 -7.90
C LYS A 284 -21.90 -0.58 -6.74
N SER A 285 -22.87 -1.48 -6.75
CA SER A 285 -23.05 -2.46 -5.70
C SER A 285 -23.58 -3.77 -6.25
N VAL A 286 -23.15 -4.87 -5.63
CA VAL A 286 -23.54 -6.22 -6.02
C VAL A 286 -23.86 -7.04 -4.76
N SER A 287 -25.00 -7.72 -4.76
CA SER A 287 -25.37 -8.69 -3.72
C SER A 287 -24.66 -10.02 -3.97
N ILE A 288 -23.81 -10.42 -3.02
CA ILE A 288 -23.12 -11.73 -3.06
C ILE A 288 -23.56 -12.65 -1.93
N ARG A 289 -23.48 -13.96 -2.16
CA ARG A 289 -23.65 -14.97 -1.11
C ARG A 289 -22.42 -14.98 -0.22
N THR A 290 -22.63 -15.21 1.08
CA THR A 290 -21.55 -15.26 2.06
C THR A 290 -21.64 -16.51 2.94
N PRO A 291 -20.53 -16.93 3.57
CA PRO A 291 -20.56 -18.01 4.56
C PRO A 291 -21.43 -17.68 5.79
N ILE A 292 -21.64 -16.39 6.09
CA ILE A 292 -22.41 -15.92 7.25
C ILE A 292 -23.92 -16.12 7.02
N THR A 293 -24.40 -15.85 5.80
CA THR A 293 -25.82 -16.01 5.42
C THR A 293 -26.17 -17.44 4.99
N CYS A 294 -25.22 -18.38 5.11
CA CYS A 294 -25.37 -19.75 4.65
C CYS A 294 -26.33 -20.55 5.55
N LYS A 295 -27.36 -21.16 4.97
CA LYS A 295 -28.38 -21.97 5.65
C LYS A 295 -28.05 -23.47 5.71
N ALA A 296 -26.79 -23.84 5.51
CA ALA A 296 -26.36 -25.23 5.57
C ALA A 296 -26.44 -25.75 7.03
N PRO A 297 -26.96 -26.97 7.29
CA PRO A 297 -27.18 -27.47 8.65
C PRO A 297 -25.87 -27.75 9.41
N LYS A 298 -24.79 -28.07 8.70
CA LYS A 298 -23.44 -28.24 9.26
C LYS A 298 -22.44 -27.67 8.27
N GLY A 299 -21.53 -26.80 8.71
CA GLY A 299 -20.52 -26.20 7.85
C GLY A 299 -21.10 -25.17 6.87
N VAL A 300 -20.54 -25.10 5.67
CA VAL A 300 -20.90 -24.10 4.64
C VAL A 300 -21.18 -24.81 3.31
N CYS A 301 -22.01 -24.23 2.43
CA CYS A 301 -22.19 -24.76 1.07
C CYS A 301 -21.15 -24.18 0.09
N ALA A 302 -20.89 -24.90 -1.01
CA ALA A 302 -19.88 -24.49 -1.98
C ALA A 302 -20.18 -23.12 -2.60
N LYS A 303 -21.45 -22.85 -2.96
CA LYS A 303 -21.85 -21.56 -3.54
C LYS A 303 -21.73 -20.38 -2.56
N CYS A 304 -22.00 -20.56 -1.26
CA CYS A 304 -21.86 -19.48 -0.28
C CYS A 304 -20.38 -19.15 0.02
N TYR A 305 -19.46 -20.08 -0.19
CA TYR A 305 -18.03 -19.83 -0.07
C TYR A 305 -17.45 -19.23 -1.35
N GLY A 306 -17.75 -19.85 -2.49
CA GLY A 306 -17.28 -19.46 -3.81
C GLY A 306 -16.04 -20.23 -4.26
N LEU A 307 -15.09 -19.51 -4.83
CA LEU A 307 -13.88 -20.03 -5.46
C LEU A 307 -12.85 -20.49 -4.42
N ASN A 308 -12.26 -21.67 -4.64
CA ASN A 308 -11.02 -22.05 -4.00
C ASN A 308 -9.86 -21.34 -4.72
N LEU A 309 -9.23 -20.38 -4.03
CA LEU A 309 -8.12 -19.57 -4.56
C LEU A 309 -6.86 -20.37 -4.90
N GLY A 310 -6.70 -21.59 -4.36
CA GLY A 310 -5.56 -22.46 -4.67
C GLY A 310 -5.70 -23.20 -6.00
N GLU A 311 -6.91 -23.68 -6.32
CA GLU A 311 -7.18 -24.41 -7.57
C GLU A 311 -7.77 -23.52 -8.68
N GLY A 312 -8.27 -22.32 -8.34
CA GLY A 312 -8.98 -21.45 -9.27
C GLY A 312 -10.32 -22.03 -9.72
N LYS A 313 -10.94 -22.88 -8.90
CA LYS A 313 -12.21 -23.56 -9.20
C LYS A 313 -13.17 -23.44 -8.03
N LEU A 314 -14.46 -23.67 -8.27
CA LEU A 314 -15.46 -23.73 -7.19
C LEU A 314 -15.04 -24.78 -6.15
N VAL A 315 -15.16 -24.41 -4.88
CA VAL A 315 -14.78 -25.25 -3.74
C VAL A 315 -15.54 -26.59 -3.76
N LYS A 316 -14.85 -27.70 -3.48
CA LYS A 316 -15.48 -29.03 -3.49
C LYS A 316 -16.02 -29.41 -2.10
N PRO A 317 -17.11 -30.19 -2.02
CA PRO A 317 -17.56 -30.80 -0.77
C PRO A 317 -16.43 -31.65 -0.14
N GLY A 318 -16.20 -31.47 1.15
CA GLY A 318 -15.13 -32.11 1.90
C GLY A 318 -13.94 -31.20 2.23
N GLU A 319 -13.80 -30.05 1.56
CA GLU A 319 -12.71 -29.12 1.83
C GLU A 319 -12.84 -28.43 3.21
N ALA A 320 -11.74 -28.40 3.95
CA ALA A 320 -11.64 -27.81 5.29
C ALA A 320 -11.38 -26.30 5.22
N VAL A 321 -12.34 -25.55 4.67
CA VAL A 321 -12.26 -24.10 4.45
C VAL A 321 -11.97 -23.30 5.71
N GLY A 322 -12.39 -23.76 6.89
CA GLY A 322 -12.11 -23.09 8.16
C GLY A 322 -10.63 -23.12 8.53
N ILE A 323 -9.96 -24.27 8.36
CA ILE A 323 -8.52 -24.40 8.63
C ILE A 323 -7.72 -23.55 7.64
N ILE A 324 -8.08 -23.60 6.36
CA ILE A 324 -7.44 -22.80 5.31
C ILE A 324 -7.57 -21.31 5.63
N SER A 325 -8.78 -20.84 5.95
CA SER A 325 -9.03 -19.43 6.27
C SER A 325 -8.24 -18.98 7.51
N ALA A 326 -8.16 -19.81 8.55
CA ALA A 326 -7.37 -19.50 9.74
C ALA A 326 -5.86 -19.36 9.44
N GLN A 327 -5.33 -20.23 8.57
CA GLN A 327 -3.94 -20.15 8.12
C GLN A 327 -3.68 -18.92 7.23
N SER A 328 -4.60 -18.62 6.31
CA SER A 328 -4.50 -17.45 5.43
C SER A 328 -4.56 -16.11 6.18
N ILE A 329 -5.07 -16.09 7.42
CA ILE A 329 -4.98 -14.92 8.30
C ILE A 329 -3.70 -14.98 9.17
N GLY A 330 -3.40 -16.17 9.72
CA GLY A 330 -2.33 -16.35 10.69
C GLY A 330 -0.92 -16.22 10.13
N GLU A 331 -0.63 -16.82 8.96
CA GLU A 331 0.70 -16.77 8.33
C GLU A 331 1.07 -15.33 7.92
N PRO A 332 0.20 -14.58 7.20
CA PRO A 332 0.49 -13.20 6.87
C PRO A 332 0.57 -12.30 8.11
N GLY A 333 -0.26 -12.52 9.13
CA GLY A 333 -0.19 -11.78 10.38
C GLY A 333 1.15 -11.94 11.09
N THR A 334 1.70 -13.15 11.06
CA THR A 334 3.05 -13.42 11.57
C THR A 334 4.10 -12.71 10.70
N GLN A 335 3.97 -12.79 9.38
CA GLN A 335 4.91 -12.16 8.44
C GLN A 335 4.93 -10.63 8.54
N LEU A 336 3.78 -9.98 8.67
CA LEU A 336 3.65 -8.53 8.87
C LEU A 336 4.36 -8.10 10.16
N THR A 337 4.16 -8.87 11.23
CA THR A 337 4.84 -8.63 12.50
C THR A 337 6.36 -8.75 12.35
N LEU A 338 6.85 -9.78 11.65
CA LEU A 338 8.29 -9.96 11.43
C LEU A 338 8.88 -8.85 10.54
N ARG A 339 8.23 -8.50 9.43
CA ARG A 339 8.77 -7.56 8.44
C ARG A 339 8.72 -6.10 8.87
N THR A 340 7.66 -5.67 9.55
CA THR A 340 7.48 -4.25 9.93
C THR A 340 8.44 -3.82 11.03
N PHE A 341 8.73 -4.70 12.00
CA PHE A 341 9.53 -4.32 13.17
C PHE A 341 11.04 -4.52 13.01
N HIS A 342 11.49 -5.32 12.05
CA HIS A 342 12.91 -5.40 11.68
C HIS A 342 13.46 -4.11 11.04
N ILE A 343 12.58 -3.25 10.55
CA ILE A 343 12.92 -1.91 10.03
C ILE A 343 12.92 -0.86 11.16
N GLY A 344 12.45 -1.22 12.37
CA GLY A 344 12.18 -0.36 13.53
C GLY A 344 13.36 0.41 14.13
N GLY A 345 14.53 0.38 13.50
CA GLY A 345 15.61 1.32 13.81
C GLY A 345 15.35 2.72 13.27
N THR A 346 14.71 2.87 12.11
CA THR A 346 14.54 4.17 11.45
C THR A 346 13.10 4.65 11.49
N ALA A 347 12.87 5.81 12.11
CA ALA A 347 11.59 6.48 12.05
C ALA A 347 11.45 7.18 10.69
N SER A 348 10.52 6.68 9.86
CA SER A 348 10.01 7.40 8.70
C SER A 348 8.57 7.75 8.99
N THR A 349 8.32 8.99 9.38
CA THR A 349 6.95 9.51 9.50
C THR A 349 6.43 9.75 8.09
N GLU A 350 5.23 9.24 7.77
CA GLU A 350 4.50 9.66 6.59
C GLU A 350 4.19 11.15 6.75
N GLN A 351 4.57 11.94 5.75
CA GLN A 351 4.40 13.38 5.79
C GLN A 351 2.89 13.64 5.79
N GLN A 352 2.36 14.26 6.86
CA GLN A 352 0.99 14.74 6.81
C GLN A 352 0.88 15.74 5.65
N ASP A 353 -0.07 15.50 4.76
CA ASP A 353 -0.33 16.39 3.64
C ASP A 353 -0.63 17.79 4.18
N ARG A 354 0.33 18.71 3.96
CA ARG A 354 0.18 20.12 4.33
C ARG A 354 -0.79 20.86 3.39
N GLN A 355 -1.25 20.19 2.33
CA GLN A 355 -2.09 20.75 1.28
C GLN A 355 -3.19 19.77 0.88
N VAL A 356 -4.39 20.30 0.68
CA VAL A 356 -5.51 19.55 0.09
C VAL A 356 -5.64 20.00 -1.36
N ILE A 357 -5.41 19.10 -2.31
CA ILE A 357 -5.56 19.36 -3.74
C ILE A 357 -6.95 18.88 -4.16
N ALA A 358 -7.70 19.72 -4.87
CA ALA A 358 -8.99 19.32 -5.43
C ALA A 358 -8.77 18.27 -6.51
N GLN A 359 -9.34 17.08 -6.33
CA GLN A 359 -9.21 15.97 -7.29
C GLN A 359 -10.24 16.02 -8.42
N LYS A 360 -11.25 16.90 -8.31
CA LYS A 360 -12.36 17.00 -9.26
C LYS A 360 -12.71 18.45 -9.56
N GLU A 361 -13.33 18.66 -10.71
CA GLU A 361 -13.89 19.95 -11.08
C GLU A 361 -15.13 20.26 -10.24
N GLY A 362 -15.19 21.48 -9.70
CA GLY A 362 -16.27 21.93 -8.84
C GLY A 362 -16.02 23.33 -8.30
N PHE A 363 -16.96 23.85 -7.54
CA PHE A 363 -16.87 25.18 -6.94
C PHE A 363 -16.40 25.07 -5.48
N ILE A 364 -15.46 25.93 -5.10
CA ILE A 364 -15.01 26.03 -3.71
C ILE A 364 -15.99 26.89 -2.93
N ARG A 365 -16.62 26.32 -1.90
CA ARG A 365 -17.50 27.03 -0.97
C ARG A 365 -16.84 27.12 0.40
N TYR A 366 -16.65 28.34 0.89
CA TYR A 366 -16.15 28.59 2.23
C TYR A 366 -17.29 28.53 3.24
N TYR A 367 -17.19 27.64 4.23
CA TYR A 367 -18.11 27.57 5.36
C TYR A 367 -17.44 28.16 6.59
N ASN A 368 -17.99 29.27 7.08
CA ASN A 368 -17.61 29.90 8.34
C ASN A 368 -16.10 30.20 8.43
N LEU A 369 -15.53 30.80 7.38
CA LEU A 369 -14.08 30.94 7.22
C LEU A 369 -13.69 32.42 7.23
N SER A 370 -13.07 32.88 8.31
CA SER A 370 -12.53 34.24 8.43
C SER A 370 -11.12 34.30 7.85
N THR A 371 -10.94 35.09 6.78
CA THR A 371 -9.66 35.29 6.09
C THR A 371 -9.11 36.69 6.34
N TYR A 372 -7.80 36.80 6.50
CA TYR A 372 -7.05 38.05 6.61
C TYR A 372 -5.98 38.08 5.53
N GLU A 373 -5.79 39.22 4.87
CA GLU A 373 -4.76 39.37 3.85
C GLU A 373 -3.51 40.02 4.45
N ASN A 374 -2.37 39.35 4.34
CA ASN A 374 -1.07 39.90 4.74
C ASN A 374 -0.03 39.59 3.66
N ASN A 375 0.54 40.62 3.04
CA ASN A 375 1.57 40.53 1.99
C ASN A 375 1.23 39.51 0.87
N GLY A 376 0.02 39.58 0.31
CA GLY A 376 -0.42 38.72 -0.79
C GLY A 376 -0.71 37.26 -0.41
N LYS A 377 -0.66 36.93 0.89
CA LYS A 377 -1.07 35.63 1.43
C LYS A 377 -2.36 35.80 2.23
N LYS A 378 -3.41 35.06 1.85
CA LYS A 378 -4.66 34.94 2.62
C LYS A 378 -4.44 33.99 3.79
N ILE A 379 -4.38 34.53 5.00
CA ILE A 379 -4.25 33.80 6.25
C ILE A 379 -5.65 33.49 6.78
N VAL A 380 -5.95 32.21 7.01
CA VAL A 380 -7.21 31.77 7.63
C VAL A 380 -7.04 31.77 9.14
N ALA A 381 -7.85 32.57 9.84
CA ALA A 381 -7.86 32.60 11.30
C ALA A 381 -9.25 32.22 11.80
N ASN A 382 -9.45 30.94 12.08
CA ASN A 382 -10.69 30.46 12.71
C ASN A 382 -10.38 29.59 13.95
N ARG A 383 -11.22 29.72 14.98
CA ARG A 383 -11.10 28.97 16.25
C ARG A 383 -11.84 27.62 16.22
N ARG A 384 -13.02 27.52 15.59
CA ARG A 384 -13.82 26.26 15.48
C ARG A 384 -14.81 26.30 14.30
N SER A 385 -15.06 25.15 13.69
CA SER A 385 -16.12 24.91 12.69
C SER A 385 -15.98 25.68 11.36
N ALA A 386 -14.76 25.85 10.85
CA ALA A 386 -14.50 26.26 9.46
C ALA A 386 -14.37 25.02 8.57
N ALA A 387 -14.92 25.09 7.36
CA ALA A 387 -14.66 24.10 6.32
C ALA A 387 -14.48 24.77 4.95
N VAL A 388 -13.62 24.18 4.13
CA VAL A 388 -13.54 24.47 2.70
C VAL A 388 -14.20 23.29 1.99
N LEU A 389 -15.31 23.53 1.30
CA LEU A 389 -16.09 22.48 0.66
C LEU A 389 -15.87 22.57 -0.86
N LEU A 390 -15.58 21.44 -1.50
CA LEU A 390 -15.66 21.31 -2.95
C LEU A 390 -17.06 20.83 -3.32
N VAL A 391 -17.85 21.69 -3.97
CA VAL A 391 -19.23 21.39 -4.36
C VAL A 391 -19.27 21.09 -5.85
N GLU A 392 -19.61 19.84 -6.19
CA GLU A 392 -19.92 19.45 -7.56
C GLU A 392 -21.35 19.90 -7.90
N PRO A 393 -21.58 20.63 -9.02
CA PRO A 393 -22.92 20.88 -9.52
C PRO A 393 -23.50 19.57 -10.07
N LYS A 394 -24.29 18.84 -9.28
CA LYS A 394 -25.07 17.70 -9.79
C LYS A 394 -26.45 18.17 -10.20
N ILE A 395 -26.67 18.25 -11.50
CA ILE A 395 -28.01 18.45 -12.07
C ILE A 395 -28.64 17.07 -12.23
N LYS A 396 -29.63 16.75 -11.39
CA LYS A 396 -30.50 15.60 -11.61
C LYS A 396 -31.67 16.04 -12.49
N SER A 397 -31.64 15.67 -13.76
CA SER A 397 -32.78 15.83 -14.68
C SER A 397 -33.37 14.45 -14.98
N THR A 398 -34.70 14.38 -15.02
CA THR A 398 -35.45 13.19 -15.48
C THR A 398 -35.63 13.14 -17.00
N ILE A 399 -35.18 14.17 -17.72
CA ILE A 399 -35.41 14.37 -19.16
C ILE A 399 -34.15 14.88 -19.84
N ASP A 400 -33.87 14.42 -21.06
CA ASP A 400 -32.80 14.94 -21.91
C ASP A 400 -33.15 16.34 -22.42
N GLY A 401 -32.24 17.31 -22.24
CA GLY A 401 -32.43 18.69 -22.68
C GLY A 401 -31.12 19.48 -22.71
N LYS A 402 -31.11 20.61 -23.42
CA LYS A 402 -29.99 21.56 -23.36
C LYS A 402 -30.15 22.46 -22.15
N ILE A 403 -29.12 22.49 -21.30
CA ILE A 403 -29.05 23.37 -20.13
C ILE A 403 -28.19 24.56 -20.53
N GLU A 404 -28.77 25.75 -20.53
CA GLU A 404 -28.03 27.01 -20.54
C GLU A 404 -27.69 27.38 -19.10
N ILE A 405 -26.40 27.43 -18.79
CA ILE A 405 -25.89 27.89 -17.49
C ILE A 405 -25.56 29.36 -17.63
N GLU A 406 -26.41 30.23 -17.07
CA GLU A 406 -26.10 31.65 -16.94
C GLU A 406 -25.25 31.88 -15.68
N TYR A 407 -24.02 32.39 -15.88
CA TYR A 407 -23.14 32.78 -14.77
C TYR A 407 -23.57 34.14 -14.23
N ALA A 408 -24.42 34.16 -13.20
CA ALA A 408 -24.74 35.36 -12.45
C ALA A 408 -23.75 35.53 -11.27
N HIS A 409 -22.52 35.96 -11.57
CA HIS A 409 -21.63 36.77 -10.72
C HIS A 409 -20.20 36.76 -11.28
N GLU A 410 -19.88 37.76 -12.11
CA GLU A 410 -18.55 38.35 -12.11
C GLU A 410 -18.59 39.48 -11.08
N ASP A 411 -18.02 39.27 -9.90
CA ASP A 411 -17.46 40.31 -9.02
C ASP A 411 -16.63 39.67 -7.89
#